data_AF-A0A9Q9S2T2-F1
#
_entry.id   AF-A0A9Q9S2T2-F1
#
_cell.length_a   1.000
_cell.length_b   1.000
_cell.length_c   1.000
_cell.angle_alpha   90.00
_cell.angle_beta   90.00
_cell.angle_gamma   90.00
#
_symmetry.space_group_name_H-M   'P 1'
#
loop_
_entity.id
_entity.type
_entity.pdbx_description
1 polymer ?
#
loop_
_entity_poly.entity_id
_entity_poly.type
_entity_poly.pdbx_seq_one_letter_code
_entity_poly.pdbx_strand_id
1 'polypeptide(L)'
;MKDAVLSALFKIPDPITADEFSRRTGKTESAVRHMMDRRLLPMVTEREVLGPDGSTRRLLILWNEWLEMVHEATSKLPPERQDWRAGWIKKANKLANDMGVNMFGGGAAA
;
A
#
# COMPACT_ATOMS: atom_id res chain seq x y z
N MET A 1 -0.11 15.65 -8.66
CA MET A 1 0.80 15.43 -7.52
C MET A 1 2.12 14.96 -8.12
N LYS A 2 3.25 15.63 -7.85
CA LYS A 2 4.51 15.38 -8.59
C LYS A 2 5.11 14.02 -8.16
N ASP A 3 5.48 13.16 -9.10
CA ASP A 3 6.07 11.82 -8.87
C ASP A 3 7.29 11.82 -7.93
N ALA A 4 8.01 12.94 -7.86
CA ALA A 4 9.10 13.17 -6.93
C ALA A 4 8.67 13.13 -5.45
N VAL A 5 7.45 13.58 -5.14
CA VAL A 5 6.90 13.56 -3.76
C VAL A 5 6.47 12.13 -3.39
N LEU A 6 5.81 11.43 -4.32
CA LEU A 6 5.42 10.04 -4.10
C LEU A 6 6.66 9.15 -3.90
N SER A 7 7.67 9.27 -4.76
CA SER A 7 8.93 8.54 -4.60
C SER A 7 9.68 8.89 -3.32
N ALA A 8 9.62 10.14 -2.83
CA ALA A 8 10.21 10.51 -1.55
C ALA A 8 9.49 9.88 -0.35
N LEU A 9 8.16 9.71 -0.41
CA LEU A 9 7.39 9.02 0.63
C LEU A 9 7.76 7.53 0.75
N PHE A 10 8.13 6.88 -0.37
CA PHE A 10 8.63 5.50 -0.34
C PHE A 10 10.06 5.37 0.18
N LYS A 11 10.86 6.45 0.17
CA LYS A 11 12.26 6.43 0.65
C LYS A 11 12.39 6.51 2.17
N ILE A 12 11.37 6.99 2.88
CA ILE A 12 11.36 6.99 4.34
C ILE A 12 10.75 5.65 4.75
N PRO A 13 11.46 4.78 5.49
CA PRO A 13 10.85 3.58 6.04
C PRO A 13 9.61 4.00 6.83
N ASP A 14 8.44 3.43 6.51
CA ASP A 14 7.19 3.64 7.26
C ASP A 14 6.93 2.38 8.09
N PRO A 15 7.60 2.23 9.25
CA PRO A 15 7.34 1.12 10.14
C PRO A 15 6.01 1.36 10.87
N ILE A 16 5.02 0.50 10.59
CA ILE A 16 3.67 0.61 11.14
C ILE A 16 3.35 -0.53 12.12
N THR A 17 2.38 -0.29 13.00
CA THR A 17 1.89 -1.30 13.94
C THR A 17 0.91 -2.28 13.27
N ALA A 18 0.62 -3.39 13.94
CA ALA A 18 -0.39 -4.35 13.49
C ALA A 18 -1.78 -3.73 13.34
N ASP A 19 -2.12 -2.80 14.24
CA ASP A 19 -3.38 -2.06 14.22
C ASP A 19 -3.46 -1.12 13.01
N GLU A 20 -2.40 -0.37 12.71
CA GLU A 20 -2.37 0.50 11.52
C GLU A 20 -2.44 -0.32 10.22
N PHE A 21 -1.74 -1.46 10.16
CA PHE A 21 -1.85 -2.38 9.03
C PHE A 21 -3.27 -2.93 8.87
N SER A 22 -3.93 -3.25 9.99
CA SER A 22 -5.35 -3.66 10.04
C SER A 22 -6.26 -2.58 9.46
N ARG A 23 -6.10 -1.32 9.87
CA ARG A 23 -6.87 -0.17 9.33
C ARG A 23 -6.66 0.02 7.82
N ARG A 24 -5.41 -0.08 7.34
CA ARG A 24 -5.07 0.13 5.92
C ARG A 24 -5.56 -1.00 5.01
N THR A 25 -5.54 -2.24 5.49
CA THR A 25 -5.86 -3.42 4.67
C THR A 25 -7.27 -3.97 4.87
N GLY A 26 -7.99 -3.52 5.90
CA GLY A 26 -9.30 -4.02 6.29
C GLY A 26 -9.27 -5.43 6.89
N LYS A 27 -8.08 -5.99 7.19
CA LYS A 27 -7.93 -7.26 7.91
C LYS A 27 -8.19 -7.02 9.40
N THR A 28 -8.65 -8.04 10.12
CA THR A 28 -8.71 -7.95 11.58
C THR A 28 -7.31 -7.95 12.17
N GLU A 29 -7.11 -7.21 13.26
CA GLU A 29 -5.81 -7.16 13.95
C GLU A 29 -5.31 -8.55 14.35
N SER A 30 -6.21 -9.45 14.79
CA SER A 30 -5.87 -10.84 15.09
C SER A 30 -5.30 -11.58 13.88
N ALA A 31 -5.90 -11.42 12.69
CA ALA A 31 -5.37 -12.01 11.47
C ALA A 31 -4.00 -11.42 11.10
N VAL A 32 -3.81 -10.11 11.31
CA VAL A 32 -2.51 -9.45 11.08
C VAL A 32 -1.45 -10.02 12.04
N ARG A 33 -1.78 -10.19 13.33
CA ARG A 33 -0.87 -10.81 14.31
C ARG A 33 -0.49 -12.24 13.91
N HIS A 34 -1.45 -13.05 13.46
CA HIS A 34 -1.14 -14.37 12.91
C HIS A 34 -0.23 -14.32 11.68
N MET A 35 -0.37 -13.31 10.80
CA MET A 35 0.56 -13.11 9.68
C MET A 35 1.97 -12.74 10.17
N MET A 36 2.07 -11.89 11.21
CA MET A 36 3.34 -11.52 11.82
C MET A 36 4.02 -12.75 12.46
N ASP A 37 3.29 -13.53 13.25
CA ASP A 37 3.82 -14.74 13.92
C ASP A 37 4.34 -15.76 12.90
N ARG A 38 3.65 -15.88 11.77
CA ARG A 38 4.02 -16.76 10.65
C ARG A 38 5.07 -16.16 9.72
N ARG A 39 5.60 -14.95 10.01
CA ARG A 39 6.60 -14.23 9.20
C ARG A 39 6.18 -14.04 7.74
N LEU A 40 4.90 -13.76 7.52
CA LEU A 40 4.32 -13.50 6.18
C LEU A 40 4.35 -12.02 5.80
N LEU A 41 4.91 -11.16 6.66
CA LEU A 41 5.02 -9.72 6.47
C LEU A 41 6.49 -9.30 6.60
N PRO A 42 6.95 -8.30 5.83
CA PRO A 42 8.25 -7.68 6.06
C PRO A 42 8.19 -6.93 7.39
N MET A 43 9.09 -7.27 8.31
CA MET A 43 9.08 -6.72 9.67
C MET A 43 10.47 -6.37 10.14
N VAL A 44 10.55 -5.34 10.98
CA VAL A 44 11.75 -4.93 11.70
C VAL A 44 11.50 -5.04 13.20
N THR A 45 12.55 -5.40 13.95
CA THR A 45 12.52 -5.32 15.42
C THR A 45 13.19 -4.04 15.85
N GLU A 46 12.43 -3.14 16.46
CA GLU A 46 12.98 -1.91 17.07
C GLU A 46 13.10 -2.06 18.57
N ARG A 47 14.18 -1.48 19.13
CA ARG A 47 14.34 -1.33 20.57
C ARG A 47 13.62 -0.05 21.01
N GLU A 48 12.58 -0.21 21.79
CA GLU A 48 11.88 0.90 22.44
C GLU A 48 12.46 1.08 23.84
N VAL A 49 13.05 2.24 24.10
CA VAL A 49 13.65 2.57 25.40
C VAL A 49 12.56 3.10 26.33
N LEU A 50 12.29 2.37 27.41
CA LEU A 50 11.35 2.70 28.46
C LEU A 50 12.13 3.21 29.68
N GLY A 51 12.55 4.47 29.62
CA GLY A 51 13.27 5.14 30.71
C GLY A 51 14.74 4.69 30.87
N PRO A 52 15.38 5.00 32.01
CA PRO A 52 16.81 4.79 32.23
C PRO A 52 17.24 3.32 32.19
N ASP A 53 16.39 2.40 32.66
CA ASP A 53 16.74 1.00 32.92
C ASP A 53 15.91 -0.02 32.10
N GLY A 54 14.88 0.45 31.39
CA GLY A 54 13.95 -0.39 30.65
C GLY A 54 14.15 -0.28 29.15
N SER A 55 14.19 -1.40 28.44
CA SER A 55 13.91 -1.38 27.01
C SER A 55 13.12 -2.60 26.60
N THR A 56 12.11 -2.41 25.77
CA THR A 56 11.33 -3.48 25.15
C THR A 56 11.67 -3.59 23.67
N ARG A 57 11.38 -4.75 23.08
CA ARG A 57 11.50 -4.95 21.63
C ARG A 57 10.10 -4.93 21.04
N ARG A 58 9.85 -4.04 20.09
CA ARG A 58 8.61 -3.98 19.33
C ARG A 58 8.83 -4.45 17.91
N LEU A 59 7.92 -5.28 17.41
CA LEU A 59 7.88 -5.70 16.02
C LEU A 59 7.02 -4.70 15.23
N LEU A 60 7.59 -4.12 14.19
CA LEU A 60 6.90 -3.22 13.29
C LEU A 60 6.88 -3.80 11.88
N ILE A 61 5.80 -3.55 11.17
CA ILE A 61 5.62 -3.97 9.78
C ILE A 61 6.18 -2.87 8.88
N LEU A 62 7.05 -3.24 7.95
CA LEU A 62 7.63 -2.34 6.97
C LEU A 62 6.62 -2.11 5.84
N TRP A 63 5.86 -1.01 5.92
CA TRP A 63 4.71 -0.79 5.04
C TRP A 63 5.10 -0.59 3.57
N ASN A 64 6.12 0.23 3.32
CA ASN A 64 6.56 0.55 1.97
C ASN A 64 7.09 -0.70 1.26
N GLU A 65 7.87 -1.51 1.97
CA GLU A 65 8.41 -2.79 1.51
C GLU A 65 7.28 -3.78 1.22
N TRP A 66 6.23 -3.80 2.05
CA TRP A 66 5.05 -4.62 1.78
C TRP A 66 4.33 -4.15 0.50
N LEU A 67 4.17 -2.84 0.28
CA LEU A 67 3.58 -2.28 -0.93
C LEU A 67 4.42 -2.61 -2.18
N GLU A 68 5.75 -2.49 -2.09
CA GLU A 68 6.67 -2.87 -3.17
C GLU A 68 6.54 -4.36 -3.51
N MET A 69 6.52 -5.24 -2.51
CA MET A 69 6.31 -6.67 -2.70
C MET A 69 4.95 -6.98 -3.36
N VAL A 70 3.88 -6.31 -2.93
CA VAL A 70 2.55 -6.48 -3.54
C VAL A 70 2.57 -6.00 -4.99
N HIS A 71 3.15 -4.84 -5.26
CA HIS A 71 3.28 -4.30 -6.61
C HIS A 71 4.06 -5.27 -7.51
N GLU A 72 5.22 -5.75 -7.08
CA GLU A 72 6.02 -6.72 -7.82
C GLU A 72 5.31 -8.08 -8.01
N ALA A 73 4.60 -8.57 -7.00
CA ALA A 73 3.81 -9.79 -7.12
C ALA A 73 2.67 -9.63 -8.14
N THR A 74 2.00 -8.48 -8.15
CA THR A 74 0.90 -8.19 -9.08
C THR A 74 1.37 -7.97 -10.52
N SER A 75 2.57 -7.42 -10.73
CA SER A 75 3.13 -7.21 -12.07
C SER A 75 3.54 -8.52 -12.75
N LYS A 76 3.81 -9.58 -11.99
CA LYS A 76 4.11 -10.93 -12.48
C LYS A 76 2.85 -11.75 -12.82
N LEU A 77 1.65 -11.26 -12.53
CA LEU A 77 0.41 -11.99 -12.82
C LEU A 77 0.05 -11.91 -14.32
N PRO A 78 -0.63 -12.94 -14.86
CA PRO A 78 -1.07 -12.95 -16.25
C PRO A 78 -1.98 -11.73 -16.58
N PRO A 79 -1.87 -11.15 -17.79
CA PRO A 79 -2.64 -9.97 -18.19
C PRO A 79 -4.15 -10.12 -18.02
N GLU A 80 -4.68 -11.33 -18.17
CA GLU A 80 -6.12 -11.65 -18.06
C GLU A 80 -6.69 -11.28 -16.68
N ARG A 81 -5.85 -11.24 -15.64
CA ARG A 81 -6.27 -10.78 -14.30
C ARG A 81 -6.55 -9.28 -14.24
N GLN A 82 -6.14 -8.50 -15.23
CA GLN A 82 -6.36 -7.06 -15.32
C GLN A 82 -7.48 -6.69 -16.31
N ASP A 83 -8.05 -7.65 -17.04
CA ASP A 83 -9.07 -7.39 -18.08
C ASP A 83 -10.34 -6.76 -17.51
N TRP A 84 -10.75 -7.16 -16.31
CA TRP A 84 -11.89 -6.55 -15.62
C TRP A 84 -11.66 -5.06 -15.38
N ARG A 85 -10.43 -4.67 -15.02
CA ARG A 85 -10.04 -3.27 -14.77
C ARG A 85 -10.07 -2.48 -16.07
N ALA A 86 -9.49 -3.03 -17.14
CA ALA A 86 -9.49 -2.40 -18.46
C ALA A 86 -10.94 -2.22 -18.98
N GLY A 87 -11.78 -3.26 -18.82
CA GLY A 87 -13.19 -3.21 -19.17
C GLY A 87 -13.98 -2.17 -18.37
N TRP A 88 -13.71 -2.05 -17.07
CA TRP A 88 -14.32 -1.04 -16.22
C TRP A 88 -13.90 0.38 -16.61
N ILE A 89 -12.59 0.63 -16.81
CA ILE A 89 -12.07 1.93 -17.26
C ILE A 89 -12.69 2.34 -18.59
N LYS A 90 -12.80 1.41 -19.55
CA LYS A 90 -13.46 1.67 -20.83
C LYS A 90 -14.92 2.08 -20.67
N LYS A 91 -15.67 1.40 -19.78
CA LYS A 91 -17.07 1.74 -19.48
C LYS A 91 -17.18 3.10 -18.79
N ALA A 92 -16.30 3.39 -17.83
CA ALA A 92 -16.27 4.67 -17.12
C ALA A 92 -15.96 5.84 -18.07
N ASN A 93 -14.96 5.69 -18.95
CA ASN A 93 -14.63 6.70 -19.96
C ASN A 93 -15.76 6.92 -20.96
N LYS A 94 -16.44 5.84 -21.39
CA LYS A 94 -17.62 5.97 -22.25
C LYS A 94 -18.73 6.75 -21.55
N LEU A 95 -19.06 6.40 -20.30
CA LEU A 95 -20.08 7.11 -19.52
C LEU A 95 -19.72 8.58 -19.32
N ALA A 96 -18.47 8.88 -19.02
CA ALA A 96 -17.95 10.24 -18.88
C ALA A 96 -18.16 11.06 -20.16
N ASN A 97 -17.82 10.48 -21.32
CA ASN A 97 -18.04 11.09 -22.63
C ASN A 97 -19.53 11.29 -22.92
N ASP A 98 -20.36 10.28 -22.66
CA ASP A 98 -21.82 10.34 -22.89
C ASP A 98 -22.49 11.41 -22.00
N MET A 99 -21.94 11.68 -20.81
CA MET A 99 -22.40 12.74 -19.90
C MET A 99 -21.76 14.12 -20.17
N GLY A 100 -20.84 14.22 -21.12
CA GLY A 100 -20.09 15.46 -21.39
C GLY A 100 -19.16 15.89 -20.25
N VAL A 101 -18.85 15.00 -19.29
CA VAL A 101 -17.99 15.28 -18.15
C VAL A 101 -16.63 14.67 -18.45
N ASN A 102 -15.64 15.50 -18.74
CA ASN A 102 -14.29 15.02 -19.03
C ASN A 102 -13.59 14.60 -17.72
N MET A 103 -13.85 13.39 -17.24
CA MET A 103 -13.42 12.87 -15.93
C MET A 103 -11.89 12.89 -15.70
N PHE A 104 -11.10 13.05 -16.77
CA PHE A 104 -9.63 13.12 -16.71
C PHE A 104 -9.04 14.31 -17.48
N GLY A 105 -9.86 15.31 -17.85
CA GLY A 105 -9.44 16.51 -18.59
C GLY A 105 -8.75 17.54 -17.71
N GLY A 106 -7.56 17.23 -17.21
CA GLY A 106 -6.76 18.13 -16.37
C GLY A 106 -5.31 17.71 -16.29
N GLY A 107 -4.66 17.54 -17.44
CA GLY A 107 -3.27 17.07 -17.49
C GLY A 107 -2.64 17.13 -18.88
N ALA A 108 -2.85 18.23 -19.60
CA ALA A 108 -2.04 18.58 -20.77
C ALA A 108 -1.89 20.10 -20.81
N ALA A 109 -0.92 20.61 -20.04
CA ALA A 109 -0.35 21.92 -20.31
C ALA A 109 0.97 21.67 -21.05
N ALA A 110 0.99 22.13 -22.31
CA ALA A 110 2.15 22.26 -23.16
C ALA A 110 3.17 23.26 -22.59
#